data_AF-X6CIR2-F1
#
_entry.id   AF-X6CIR2-F1
#
_cell.length_a   1.000
_cell.length_b   1.000
_cell.length_c   1.000
_cell.angle_alpha   90.00
_cell.angle_beta   90.00
_cell.angle_gamma   90.00
#
_symmetry.space_group_name_H-M   'P 1'
#
loop_
_entity.id
_entity.type
_entity.pdbx_description
1 polymer ?
#
loop_
_entity_poly.entity_id
_entity_poly.type
_entity_poly.pdbx_seq_one_letter_code
_entity_poly.pdbx_strand_id
1 'polypeptide(L)' 'MMTIPEPIRRFVEATNAGDTEAFLDTFADDAFLSDWGRDFHGREQIVRWNSRTISA' A
#
# COMPACT_ATOMS: atom_id res chain seq x y z
N MET A 1 -13.83 4.70 22.24
CA MET A 1 -13.94 4.14 20.87
C MET A 1 -12.68 4.59 20.12
N MET A 2 -11.81 3.68 19.70
CA MET A 2 -10.62 4.04 18.91
C MET A 2 -11.00 4.08 17.44
N THR A 3 -10.97 5.27 16.85
CA THR A 3 -11.17 5.46 15.41
C THR A 3 -9.84 5.18 14.69
N ILE A 4 -9.88 4.39 13.62
CA ILE A 4 -8.71 4.16 12.77
C ILE A 4 -8.33 5.49 12.09
N PRO A 5 -7.06 5.92 12.13
CA PRO A 5 -6.62 7.09 11.38
C PRO A 5 -6.92 6.96 9.88
N GLU A 6 -7.34 8.06 9.27
CA GLU A 6 -7.77 8.09 7.88
C GLU A 6 -6.78 7.44 6.89
N PRO A 7 -5.45 7.65 6.99
CA PRO A 7 -4.50 7.01 6.06
C PRO A 7 -4.51 5.48 6.14
N ILE A 8 -4.62 4.93 7.35
CA ILE A 8 -4.66 3.47 7.57
C ILE A 8 -5.98 2.90 7.04
N ARG A 9 -7.10 3.59 7.29
CA ARG A 9 -8.41 3.18 6.81
C ARG A 9 -8.43 3.10 5.28
N ARG A 10 -7.92 4.13 4.59
CA ARG A 10 -7.82 4.16 3.12
C ARG A 10 -6.93 3.06 2.57
N PHE A 11 -5.79 2.81 3.20
CA PHE A 11 -4.87 1.74 2.79
C PHE A 11 -5.57 0.37 2.79
N VAL A 12 -6.30 0.06 3.87
CA VAL A 12 -7.04 -1.21 4.00
C VAL A 12 -8.17 -1.29 2.98
N GLU A 13 -8.95 -0.23 2.80
CA GLU A 13 -10.06 -0.20 1.85
C GLU A 13 -9.59 -0.38 0.40
N ALA A 14 -8.54 0.35 -0.02
CA ALA A 14 -7.98 0.24 -1.37
C ALA A 14 -7.38 -1.15 -1.63
N THR A 15 -6.69 -1.73 -0.64
CA THR A 15 -6.15 -3.09 -0.72
C THR A 15 -7.27 -4.12 -0.91
N ASN A 16 -8.33 -4.05 -0.09
CA ASN A 16 -9.45 -4.97 -0.16
C ASN A 16 -10.28 -4.83 -1.45
N ALA A 17 -10.35 -3.62 -2.01
CA ALA A 17 -11.03 -3.35 -3.27
C ALA A 17 -10.20 -3.74 -4.51
N GLY A 18 -8.91 -4.05 -4.35
CA GLY A 18 -7.99 -4.25 -5.47
C GLY A 18 -7.70 -2.96 -6.26
N ASP A 19 -7.99 -1.79 -5.69
CA ASP A 19 -7.79 -0.50 -6.33
C ASP A 19 -6.32 -0.07 -6.20
N THR A 20 -5.54 -0.34 -7.25
CA THR A 20 -4.10 -0.10 -7.24
C THR A 20 -3.77 1.39 -7.17
N GLU A 21 -4.49 2.26 -7.87
CA GLU A 21 -4.19 3.71 -7.83
C GLU A 21 -4.52 4.29 -6.45
N ALA A 22 -5.69 3.96 -5.89
CA ALA A 22 -6.06 4.39 -4.55
C ALA A 22 -5.10 3.86 -3.47
N PHE A 23 -4.57 2.64 -3.65
CA PHE A 23 -3.56 2.06 -2.77
C PHE A 23 -2.27 2.87 -2.80
N LEU A 24 -1.76 3.20 -4.00
CA LEU A 24 -0.51 3.94 -4.16
C LEU A 24 -0.62 5.37 -3.62
N ASP A 25 -1.79 5.98 -3.71
CA ASP A 25 -2.05 7.33 -3.19
C ASP A 25 -2.08 7.38 -1.65
N THR A 26 -2.01 6.24 -0.97
CA THR A 26 -1.85 6.18 0.50
C THR A 26 -0.40 6.36 0.95
N PHE A 27 0.56 6.31 0.02
CA PHE A 27 1.98 6.45 0.31
C PHE A 27 2.49 7.85 -0.04
N ALA A 28 3.46 8.33 0.73
CA ALA A 28 4.27 9.49 0.33
C ALA A 28 5.19 9.14 -0.85
N ASP A 29 5.64 10.14 -1.59
CA ASP A 29 6.52 9.95 -2.76
C ASP A 29 7.83 9.22 -2.42
N ASP A 30 8.35 9.43 -1.21
CA ASP A 30 9.58 8.84 -0.67
C ASP A 30 9.32 7.63 0.26
N ALA A 31 8.13 7.03 0.18
CA ALA A 31 7.74 5.94 1.07
C ALA A 31 8.68 4.73 1.00
N PHE A 32 8.80 4.07 2.15
CA PHE A 32 9.48 2.80 2.32
C PHE A 32 8.47 1.73 2.74
N LEU A 33 8.49 0.60 2.03
CA LEU A 33 7.72 -0.60 2.38
C LEU A 33 8.70 -1.75 2.57
N SER A 34 8.63 -2.42 3.71
CA SER A 34 9.36 -3.66 3.97
C SER A 34 8.37 -4.79 4.19
N ASP A 35 8.53 -5.88 3.45
CA ASP A 35 7.62 -7.02 3.47
C ASP A 35 8.41 -8.32 3.27
N TRP A 36 8.32 -9.24 4.23
CA TRP A 36 9.04 -10.53 4.24
C TRP A 36 10.54 -10.44 3.91
N GLY A 37 11.23 -9.43 4.45
CA GLY A 37 12.66 -9.22 4.24
C GLY A 37 13.03 -8.64 2.87
N ARG A 38 12.05 -8.08 2.15
CA ARG A 38 12.24 -7.34 0.90
C ARG A 38 11.85 -5.89 1.11
N ASP A 39 12.67 -5.02 0.57
CA ASP A 39 12.54 -3.58 0.73
C ASP A 39 12.15 -2.92 -0.60
N PHE A 40 11.24 -1.95 -0.52
CA PHE A 40 10.71 -1.21 -1.66
C PHE A 40 10.69 0.27 -1.34
N HIS A 41 11.26 1.06 -2.25
CA HIS A 41 11.41 2.49 -2.10
C HIS A 41 10.66 3.23 -3.22
N GLY A 42 9.77 4.13 -2.83
CA GLY A 42 8.99 4.98 -3.71
C GLY A 42 7.91 4.24 -4.51
N ARG A 43 7.05 5.04 -5.16
CA ARG A 43 5.84 4.56 -5.86
C ARG A 43 6.13 3.43 -6.85
N GLU A 44 7.18 3.53 -7.65
CA GLU A 44 7.50 2.53 -8.68
C GLU A 44 7.75 1.12 -8.09
N GLN A 45 8.50 1.04 -6.98
CA GLN A 45 8.80 -0.25 -6.36
C GLN A 45 7.59 -0.80 -5.60
N ILE A 46 6.80 0.08 -4.99
CA ILE A 46 5.57 -0.27 -4.28
C ILE A 46 4.49 -0.80 -5.25
N VAL A 47 4.38 -0.26 -6.47
CA VAL A 47 3.53 -0.83 -7.56
C VAL A 47 3.92 -2.29 -7.83
N ARG A 48 5.22 -2.56 -7.96
CA ARG A 48 5.74 -3.91 -8.26
C ARG A 48 5.53 -4.89 -7.11
N TRP A 49 5.49 -4.40 -5.87
CA TRP A 49 5.07 -5.19 -4.72
C TRP A 49 3.58 -5.53 -4.82
N ASN A 50 2.73 -4.52 -5.04
CA ASN A 50 1.28 -4.68 -5.06
C ASN A 50 0.80 -5.67 -6.13
N SER A 51 1.40 -5.60 -7.33
CA SER A 51 1.05 -6.48 -8.46
C SER A 51 1.40 -7.96 -8.24
N ARG A 52 2.18 -8.30 -7.21
CA ARG A 52 2.60 -9.69 -6.91
C ARG A 52 1.82 -10.32 -5.77
N THR A 53 1.21 -9.51 -4.90
CA THR A 53 0.63 -9.98 -3.64
C THR A 53 -0.90 -10.01 -3.65
N ILE A 54 -1.57 -9.24 -4.52
CA ILE A 54 -3.06 -9.22 -4.63
C ILE A 54 -3.62 -10.31 -5.59
N SER A 55 -2.79 -11.16 -6.18
CA SER A 55 -3.23 -12.25 -7.08
C SER A 55 -3.53 -13.60 -6.39
N ALA A 56 -3.88 -13.62 -5.11
CA ALA A 56 -4.31 -14.83 -4.40
C ALA A 56 -5.72 -14.68 -3.80
#